data_AF-A0A926BHI9-F1
#
_entry.id   AF-A0A926BHI9-F1
#
_cell.length_a   1.000
_cell.length_b   1.000
_cell.length_c   1.000
_cell.angle_alpha   90.00
_cell.angle_beta   90.00
_cell.angle_gamma   90.00
#
_symmetry.space_group_name_H-M   'P 1'
#
loop_
_entity.id
_entity.type
_entity.pdbx_description
1 polymer ?
#
loop_
_entity_poly.entity_id
_entity_poly.type
_entity_poly.pdbx_seq_one_letter_code
_entity_poly.pdbx_strand_id
1 'polypeptide(L)'
;MTRPLGNADRMNLDMKVELQPRVSLKVLYFLNDIPTVGMGNFFVLPGSHLTRQLPDALSEEDPNPKGTLGIPAKAGDALIFDRRLWHAASENTSPVTRKVLFYGYRWLLPKCDMERVWEDTDPIRRQLLGACTTANGYFDPQPDDVPLRSWIAGKAGAG
;
A
#
# COMPACT_ATOMS: atom_id res chain seq x y z
N MET A 1 -15.62 5.77 19.40
CA MET A 1 -15.94 4.45 18.80
C MET A 1 -14.81 4.07 17.84
N THR A 2 -13.76 3.40 18.35
CA THR A 2 -12.63 2.94 17.53
C THR A 2 -13.13 1.87 16.56
N ARG A 3 -13.18 2.19 15.26
CA ARG A 3 -13.32 1.14 14.25
C ARG A 3 -12.14 0.19 14.45
N PRO A 4 -12.37 -1.12 14.59
CA PRO A 4 -11.24 -2.06 14.56
C PRO A 4 -10.50 -1.79 13.25
N LEU A 5 -9.20 -1.52 13.35
CA LEU A 5 -8.30 -1.55 12.20
C LEU A 5 -8.62 -2.85 11.48
N GLY A 6 -9.18 -2.78 10.27
CA GLY A 6 -9.60 -3.99 9.57
C GLY A 6 -8.44 -4.99 9.49
N ASN A 7 -8.73 -6.27 9.25
CA ASN A 7 -7.74 -7.37 9.14
C ASN A 7 -6.52 -7.12 8.22
N ALA A 8 -6.44 -5.97 7.54
CA ALA A 8 -5.33 -5.53 6.72
C ALA A 8 -3.98 -5.42 7.46
N ASP A 9 -3.97 -5.14 8.78
CA ASP A 9 -2.73 -4.99 9.58
C ASP A 9 -2.36 -6.23 10.38
N ARG A 10 -3.17 -7.29 10.31
CA ARG A 10 -2.94 -8.53 11.06
C ARG A 10 -1.55 -9.12 10.84
N MET A 11 -1.06 -9.11 9.60
CA MET A 11 0.29 -9.56 9.24
C MET A 11 1.39 -8.81 10.02
N ASN A 12 1.29 -7.49 10.16
CA ASN A 12 2.29 -6.70 10.87
C ASN A 12 2.27 -6.97 12.39
N LEU A 13 1.08 -7.26 12.93
CA LEU A 13 0.90 -7.66 14.32
C LEU A 13 1.48 -9.05 14.60
N ASP A 14 1.24 -10.01 13.70
CA ASP A 14 1.68 -11.41 13.83
C ASP A 14 3.19 -11.57 13.60
N MET A 15 3.81 -10.76 12.74
CA MET A 15 5.27 -10.76 12.54
C MET A 15 5.97 -10.10 13.74
N LYS A 16 6.23 -10.84 14.81
CA LYS A 16 6.84 -10.35 16.07
C LYS A 16 8.37 -10.14 16.00
N VAL A 17 8.86 -9.54 14.93
CA VAL A 17 10.28 -9.19 14.75
C VAL A 17 10.45 -7.67 14.83
N GLU A 18 11.46 -7.21 15.56
CA GLU A 18 11.69 -5.78 15.85
C GLU A 18 11.80 -4.93 14.58
N LEU A 19 12.63 -5.38 13.63
CA LEU A 19 12.69 -4.83 12.28
C LEU A 19 11.97 -5.76 11.32
N GLN A 20 10.71 -5.43 11.02
CA GLN A 20 9.89 -6.22 10.08
C GLN A 20 10.37 -6.02 8.64
N PRO A 21 10.49 -7.07 7.83
CA PRO A 21 10.76 -6.91 6.40
C PRO A 21 9.60 -6.17 5.72
N ARG A 22 9.91 -5.38 4.68
CA ARG A 22 8.88 -4.76 3.84
C ARG A 22 8.28 -5.80 2.90
N VAL A 23 7.24 -6.49 3.38
CA VAL A 23 6.52 -7.52 2.62
C VAL A 23 5.51 -6.93 1.63
N SER A 24 5.04 -5.69 1.87
CA SER A 24 4.08 -5.05 0.98
C SER A 24 4.18 -3.53 0.98
N LEU A 25 3.84 -2.94 -0.17
CA LEU A 25 3.78 -1.51 -0.44
C LEU A 25 2.41 -1.21 -1.06
N LYS A 26 1.89 0.00 -0.81
CA LYS A 26 0.65 0.46 -1.41
C LYS A 26 0.85 1.77 -2.14
N VAL A 27 0.07 1.94 -3.19
CA VAL A 27 -0.07 3.18 -3.94
C VAL A 27 -1.54 3.58 -3.94
N LEU A 28 -1.82 4.79 -3.52
CA LEU A 28 -3.14 5.41 -3.57
C LEU A 28 -3.15 6.43 -4.70
N TYR A 29 -3.99 6.21 -5.70
CA TYR A 29 -4.24 7.21 -6.74
C TYR A 29 -5.52 7.97 -6.41
N PHE A 30 -5.42 9.29 -6.24
CA PHE A 30 -6.54 10.15 -5.90
C PHE A 30 -7.30 10.54 -7.18
N LEU A 31 -8.60 10.26 -7.21
CA LEU A 31 -9.46 10.53 -8.39
C LEU A 31 -10.19 11.87 -8.28
N ASN A 32 -10.12 12.53 -7.13
CA ASN A 32 -10.70 13.84 -6.88
C ASN A 32 -9.89 14.58 -5.81
N ASP A 33 -10.08 15.90 -5.76
CA ASP A 33 -9.41 16.77 -4.82
C ASP A 33 -9.87 16.54 -3.37
N ILE A 34 -8.89 16.46 -2.47
CA ILE A 34 -9.03 16.43 -1.01
C ILE A 34 -7.94 17.29 -0.33
N PRO A 35 -7.87 18.60 -0.63
CA PRO A 35 -6.74 19.44 -0.21
C PRO A 35 -6.72 19.78 1.27
N THR A 36 -7.81 19.52 2.00
CA THR A 36 -8.00 19.99 3.39
C THR A 36 -8.34 18.82 4.30
N VAL A 37 -7.75 18.82 5.50
CA VAL A 37 -8.09 17.86 6.56
C VAL A 37 -9.60 17.88 6.84
N GLY A 38 -10.17 16.70 7.08
CA GLY A 38 -11.62 16.51 7.24
C GLY A 38 -12.33 16.06 5.96
N MET A 39 -11.60 15.95 4.84
CA MET A 39 -12.11 15.39 3.58
C MET A 39 -11.81 13.88 3.45
N GLY A 40 -11.63 13.19 4.58
CA GLY A 40 -11.21 11.79 4.59
C GLY A 40 -9.75 11.59 4.18
N ASN A 41 -8.84 12.51 4.50
CA ASN A 41 -7.43 12.40 4.12
C ASN A 41 -6.77 11.11 4.65
N PHE A 42 -5.69 10.71 3.98
CA PHE A 42 -4.86 9.63 4.47
C PHE A 42 -3.91 10.19 5.53
N PHE A 43 -3.98 9.66 6.76
CA PHE A 43 -3.12 10.04 7.87
C PHE A 43 -1.98 9.05 8.00
N VAL A 44 -0.78 9.55 8.24
CA VAL A 44 0.41 8.74 8.51
C VAL A 44 1.16 9.28 9.72
N LEU A 45 1.83 8.40 10.45
CA LEU A 45 2.88 8.80 11.38
C LEU A 45 4.24 8.55 10.72
N PRO A 46 4.98 9.59 10.31
CA PRO A 46 6.30 9.43 9.70
C PRO A 46 7.26 8.64 10.60
N GLY A 47 8.14 7.82 10.00
CA GLY A 47 9.12 7.02 10.73
C GLY A 47 8.58 5.81 11.50
N SER A 48 7.26 5.70 11.69
CA SER A 48 6.63 4.63 12.47
C SER A 48 6.88 3.20 11.95
N HIS A 49 7.28 3.04 10.68
CA HIS A 49 7.67 1.76 10.09
C HIS A 49 9.01 1.21 10.61
N LEU A 50 9.79 2.03 11.33
CA LEU A 50 11.09 1.67 11.92
C LEU A 50 10.95 1.13 13.35
N THR A 51 9.75 1.16 13.92
CA THR A 51 9.49 0.73 15.30
C THR A 51 8.22 -0.11 15.37
N ARG A 52 8.15 -1.00 16.37
CA ARG A 52 6.94 -1.72 16.74
C ARG A 52 6.16 -1.06 17.86
N GLN A 53 6.76 -0.06 18.52
CA GLN A 53 6.13 0.57 19.66
C GLN A 53 4.87 1.26 19.18
N LEU A 54 3.76 0.94 19.84
CA LEU A 54 2.55 1.70 19.67
C LEU A 54 2.88 3.14 20.12
N PRO A 55 2.51 4.19 19.35
CA PRO A 55 2.60 5.55 19.83
C PRO A 55 1.89 5.66 21.17
N ASP A 56 2.44 6.48 22.08
CA ASP A 56 1.84 6.71 23.38
C ASP A 56 0.36 7.11 23.22
N ALA A 57 -0.48 6.33 23.92
CA ALA A 57 -1.94 6.27 23.91
C ALA A 57 -2.70 7.10 22.85
N LEU A 58 -3.38 6.37 21.95
CA LEU A 58 -4.68 6.80 21.43
C LEU A 58 -5.58 7.07 22.64
N SER A 59 -5.80 8.33 23.02
CA SER A 59 -6.84 8.64 23.99
C SER A 59 -8.18 8.63 23.26
N GLU A 60 -9.29 8.41 23.98
CA GLU A 60 -10.61 8.56 23.35
C GLU A 60 -10.86 10.00 22.85
N GLU A 61 -10.10 10.97 23.37
CA GLU A 61 -10.18 12.39 23.06
C GLU A 61 -9.31 12.81 21.87
N ASP A 62 -8.20 12.11 21.61
CA ASP A 62 -7.34 12.31 20.44
C ASP A 62 -7.03 10.97 19.75
N PRO A 63 -7.77 10.63 18.67
CA PRO A 63 -7.56 9.39 17.94
C PRO A 63 -6.29 9.40 17.08
N ASN A 64 -5.53 10.51 17.06
CA ASN A 64 -4.34 10.67 16.24
C ASN A 64 -3.13 10.96 17.14
N PRO A 65 -2.15 10.04 17.23
CA PRO A 65 -0.93 10.29 18.00
C PRO A 65 -0.22 11.58 17.55
N LYS A 66 0.45 12.24 18.49
CA LYS A 66 1.24 13.44 18.21
C LYS A 66 2.23 13.18 17.06
N GLY A 67 2.27 14.08 16.09
CA GLY A 67 3.15 13.98 14.92
C GLY A 67 2.55 13.22 13.73
N THR A 68 1.29 12.78 13.82
CA THR A 68 0.53 12.33 12.65
C THR A 68 0.30 13.46 11.66
N LEU A 69 0.40 13.14 10.37
CA LEU A 69 0.23 14.07 9.26
C LEU A 69 -0.92 13.59 8.36
N GLY A 70 -1.91 14.44 8.16
CA GLY A 70 -2.92 14.26 7.13
C GLY A 70 -2.34 14.67 5.78
N ILE A 71 -2.42 13.77 4.79
CA ILE A 71 -1.87 14.00 3.44
C ILE A 71 -2.95 14.68 2.58
N PRO A 72 -2.81 15.97 2.23
CA PRO A 72 -3.63 16.60 1.21
C PRO A 72 -3.24 16.04 -0.16
N ALA A 73 -4.24 15.90 -1.04
CA ALA A 73 -4.01 15.40 -2.39
C ALA A 73 -5.01 16.05 -3.36
N LYS A 74 -4.58 16.20 -4.61
CA LYS A 74 -5.40 16.59 -5.76
C LYS A 74 -5.69 15.38 -6.65
N ALA A 75 -6.67 15.51 -7.52
CA ALA A 75 -6.93 14.54 -8.57
C ALA A 75 -5.65 14.32 -9.41
N GLY A 76 -5.27 13.05 -9.58
CA GLY A 76 -4.06 12.65 -10.29
C GLY A 76 -2.84 12.42 -9.39
N ASP A 77 -2.86 12.89 -8.14
CA ASP A 77 -1.77 12.61 -7.20
C ASP A 77 -1.69 11.11 -6.86
N ALA A 78 -0.47 10.66 -6.58
CA ALA A 78 -0.18 9.30 -6.13
C ALA A 78 0.58 9.32 -4.80
N LEU A 79 0.02 8.68 -3.77
CA LEU A 79 0.72 8.43 -2.51
C LEU A 79 1.26 7.00 -2.48
N ILE A 80 2.59 6.89 -2.43
CA ILE A 80 3.30 5.62 -2.25
C ILE A 80 3.67 5.50 -0.76
N PHE A 81 3.30 4.41 -0.11
CA PHE A 81 3.64 4.22 1.30
C PHE A 81 3.95 2.76 1.65
N ASP A 82 4.85 2.61 2.62
CA ASP A 82 5.16 1.33 3.25
C ASP A 82 4.02 0.92 4.18
N ARG A 83 3.48 -0.29 4.02
CA ARG A 83 2.35 -0.76 4.84
C ARG A 83 2.67 -0.95 6.32
N ARG A 84 3.95 -0.89 6.72
CA ARG A 84 4.38 -0.88 8.13
C ARG A 84 4.19 0.48 8.78
N LEU A 85 4.01 1.55 8.00
CA LEU A 85 3.64 2.84 8.56
C LEU A 85 2.32 2.71 9.30
N TRP A 86 2.25 3.37 10.44
CA TRP A 86 0.99 3.65 11.11
C TRP A 86 0.20 4.64 10.26
N HIS A 87 -1.01 4.23 9.91
CA HIS A 87 -1.86 5.02 9.03
C HIS A 87 -3.33 4.78 9.31
N ALA A 88 -4.13 5.78 9.02
CA ALA A 88 -5.58 5.72 9.11
C ALA A 88 -6.18 6.59 8.00
N ALA A 89 -7.44 6.33 7.64
CA ALA A 89 -8.23 7.36 6.96
C ALA A 89 -8.89 8.22 8.04
N SER A 90 -8.89 9.54 7.86
CA SER A 90 -9.71 10.41 8.72
C SER A 90 -11.19 10.21 8.42
N GLU A 91 -12.03 10.65 9.35
CA GLU A 91 -13.43 10.90 9.04
C GLU A 91 -13.55 11.93 7.89
N ASN A 92 -14.59 11.76 7.08
CA ASN A 92 -14.95 12.71 6.03
C ASN A 92 -16.20 13.47 6.47
N THR A 93 -16.00 14.68 6.98
CA THR A 93 -17.06 15.61 7.42
C THR A 93 -17.43 16.61 6.33
N SER A 94 -16.81 16.52 5.15
CA SER A 94 -17.09 17.37 4.00
C SER A 94 -18.25 16.85 3.15
N PRO A 95 -18.88 17.70 2.31
CA PRO A 95 -19.91 17.25 1.37
C PRO A 95 -19.33 16.48 0.16
N VAL A 96 -18.00 16.34 0.05
CA VAL A 96 -17.33 15.74 -1.10
C VAL A 96 -17.01 14.28 -0.80
N THR A 97 -17.49 13.35 -1.64
CA THR A 97 -17.09 11.94 -1.53
C THR A 97 -15.67 11.72 -2.03
N ARG A 98 -14.79 11.24 -1.15
CA ARG A 98 -13.43 10.81 -1.51
C ARG A 98 -13.42 9.56 -2.38
N LYS A 99 -12.75 9.62 -3.53
CA LYS A 99 -12.56 8.53 -4.49
C LYS A 99 -11.06 8.26 -4.67
N VAL A 100 -10.62 7.05 -4.29
CA VAL A 100 -9.21 6.65 -4.33
C VAL A 100 -9.10 5.21 -4.82
N LEU A 101 -8.15 4.95 -5.73
CA LEU A 101 -7.78 3.60 -6.14
C LEU A 101 -6.60 3.11 -5.30
N PHE A 102 -6.73 1.93 -4.72
CA PHE A 102 -5.68 1.28 -3.93
C PHE A 102 -5.02 0.17 -4.73
N TYR A 103 -3.74 0.33 -5.05
CA TYR A 103 -2.91 -0.71 -5.61
C TYR A 103 -1.94 -1.22 -4.54
N GLY A 104 -1.85 -2.54 -4.39
CA GLY A 104 -0.98 -3.18 -3.40
C GLY A 104 0.00 -4.12 -4.08
N TYR A 105 1.29 -3.83 -3.93
CA TYR A 105 2.38 -4.68 -4.38
C TYR A 105 2.94 -5.45 -3.19
N ARG A 106 3.12 -6.76 -3.32
CA ARG A 106 3.46 -7.60 -2.17
C ARG A 106 4.20 -8.87 -2.57
N TRP A 107 4.99 -9.37 -1.64
CA TRP A 107 5.68 -10.66 -1.71
C TRP A 107 4.78 -11.81 -1.21
N LEU A 108 3.48 -11.71 -1.46
CA LEU A 108 2.46 -12.68 -1.06
C LEU A 108 1.56 -12.95 -2.25
N LEU A 109 0.94 -14.15 -2.29
CA LEU A 109 -0.06 -14.48 -3.31
C LEU A 109 -1.13 -13.38 -3.44
N PRO A 110 -1.68 -13.12 -4.64
CA PRO A 110 -2.75 -12.14 -4.87
C PRO A 110 -4.00 -12.34 -4.00
N LYS A 111 -4.78 -11.26 -3.81
CA LYS A 111 -5.97 -11.27 -2.92
C LYS A 111 -7.21 -11.70 -3.71
N CYS A 112 -7.12 -11.57 -5.01
CA CYS A 112 -8.14 -11.85 -5.98
C CYS A 112 -7.49 -12.74 -7.04
N ASP A 113 -8.27 -13.67 -7.54
CA ASP A 113 -7.93 -14.41 -8.74
C ASP A 113 -7.97 -13.46 -9.95
N MET A 114 -6.83 -13.36 -10.63
CA MET A 114 -6.63 -12.54 -11.82
C MET A 114 -6.36 -13.39 -13.07
N GLU A 115 -6.47 -14.72 -12.99
CA GLU A 115 -6.15 -15.63 -14.10
C GLU A 115 -6.94 -15.32 -15.36
N ARG A 116 -8.24 -14.99 -15.18
CA ARG A 116 -9.19 -14.64 -16.24
C ARG A 116 -8.79 -13.46 -17.13
N VAL A 117 -7.82 -12.63 -16.73
CA VAL A 117 -7.35 -11.49 -17.52
C VAL A 117 -5.92 -11.66 -18.02
N TRP A 118 -5.26 -12.78 -17.76
CA TRP A 118 -3.85 -12.93 -18.11
C TRP A 118 -3.60 -12.94 -19.62
N GLU A 119 -4.47 -13.59 -20.39
CA GLU A 119 -4.34 -13.69 -21.85
C GLU A 119 -4.32 -12.31 -22.53
N ASP A 120 -5.14 -11.38 -22.03
CA ASP A 120 -5.31 -10.02 -22.57
C ASP A 120 -4.29 -9.00 -22.04
N THR A 121 -3.26 -9.45 -21.32
CA THR A 121 -2.29 -8.55 -20.69
C THR A 121 -0.86 -8.78 -21.18
N ASP A 122 -0.11 -7.69 -21.30
CA ASP A 122 1.32 -7.75 -21.61
C ASP A 122 2.10 -8.47 -20.51
N PRO A 123 3.31 -9.00 -20.79
CA PRO A 123 4.06 -9.81 -19.83
C PRO A 123 4.32 -9.13 -18.48
N ILE A 124 4.55 -7.81 -18.47
CA ILE A 124 4.80 -7.06 -17.23
C ILE A 124 3.53 -6.94 -16.43
N ARG A 125 2.42 -6.56 -17.06
CA ARG A 125 1.12 -6.49 -16.38
C ARG A 125 0.72 -7.88 -15.86
N ARG A 126 0.96 -8.93 -16.64
CA ARG A 126 0.71 -10.33 -16.24
C ARG A 126 1.51 -10.71 -14.99
N GLN A 127 2.81 -10.37 -14.94
CA GLN A 127 3.63 -10.52 -13.73
C GLN A 127 3.04 -9.75 -12.53
N LEU A 128 2.64 -8.49 -12.72
CA LEU A 128 2.06 -7.66 -11.64
C LEU A 128 0.71 -8.19 -11.15
N LEU A 129 -0.01 -8.94 -11.97
CA LEU A 129 -1.26 -9.62 -11.63
C LEU A 129 -1.02 -10.98 -10.94
N GLY A 130 0.24 -11.35 -10.71
CA GLY A 130 0.64 -12.53 -9.95
C GLY A 130 0.76 -13.80 -10.77
N ALA A 131 0.88 -13.70 -12.10
CA ALA A 131 1.17 -14.86 -12.92
C ALA A 131 2.63 -15.32 -12.77
N CYS A 132 2.85 -16.60 -13.03
CA CYS A 132 4.15 -17.23 -13.10
C CYS A 132 4.10 -18.33 -14.14
N THR A 133 5.24 -18.66 -14.76
CA THR A 133 5.34 -19.69 -15.80
C THR A 133 5.19 -21.10 -15.24
N THR A 134 5.56 -21.32 -13.97
CA THR A 134 5.47 -22.62 -13.30
C THR A 134 5.13 -22.46 -11.83
N ALA A 135 4.70 -23.56 -11.18
CA ALA A 135 4.51 -23.58 -9.73
C ALA A 135 5.81 -23.26 -8.96
N ASN A 136 6.98 -23.63 -9.49
CA ASN A 136 8.27 -23.35 -8.84
C ASN A 136 8.74 -21.91 -9.03
N GLY A 137 8.29 -21.20 -10.07
CA GLY A 137 8.77 -19.84 -10.35
C GLY A 137 8.30 -18.80 -9.31
N TYR A 138 7.31 -19.12 -8.46
CA TYR A 138 7.00 -18.31 -7.28
C TYR A 138 8.11 -18.36 -6.21
N PHE A 139 8.86 -19.46 -6.17
CA PHE A 139 9.95 -19.69 -5.23
C PHE A 139 11.32 -19.36 -5.83
N ASP A 140 11.54 -19.78 -7.08
CA ASP A 140 12.79 -19.60 -7.83
C ASP A 140 12.50 -19.04 -9.24
N PRO A 141 12.21 -17.72 -9.35
CA PRO A 141 11.76 -17.11 -10.59
C PRO A 141 12.86 -17.08 -11.66
N GLN A 142 12.49 -17.50 -12.87
CA GLN A 142 13.32 -17.38 -14.06
C GLN A 142 13.08 -16.03 -14.76
N PRO A 143 13.93 -15.60 -15.73
CA PRO A 143 13.76 -14.30 -16.40
C PRO A 143 12.36 -14.06 -16.98
N ASP A 144 11.69 -15.10 -17.48
CA ASP A 144 10.33 -15.02 -18.02
C ASP A 144 9.25 -14.83 -16.95
N ASP A 145 9.54 -15.16 -15.69
CA ASP A 145 8.66 -14.89 -14.54
C ASP A 145 8.76 -13.43 -14.06
N VAL A 146 9.87 -12.75 -14.40
CA VAL A 146 10.16 -11.39 -13.92
C VAL A 146 10.50 -10.39 -15.02
N PRO A 147 9.68 -10.27 -16.10
CA PRO A 147 9.95 -9.37 -17.22
C PRO A 147 10.09 -7.89 -16.82
N LEU A 148 9.45 -7.46 -15.73
CA LEU A 148 9.61 -6.10 -15.19
C LEU A 148 11.07 -5.78 -14.83
N ARG A 149 11.83 -6.78 -14.34
CA ARG A 149 13.25 -6.59 -13.99
C ARG A 149 14.07 -6.16 -15.20
N SER A 150 13.89 -6.88 -16.31
CA SER A 150 14.58 -6.58 -17.57
C SER A 150 14.14 -5.24 -18.15
N TRP A 151 12.83 -4.93 -18.07
CA TRP A 151 12.30 -3.64 -18.50
C TRP A 151 12.88 -2.47 -17.70
N ILE A 152 12.96 -2.58 -16.37
CA ILE A 152 13.58 -1.56 -15.51
C ILE A 152 15.05 -1.38 -15.89
N ALA A 153 15.81 -2.47 -16.04
CA ALA A 153 17.23 -2.40 -16.40
C ALA A 153 17.46 -1.65 -17.72
N GLY A 154 16.62 -1.90 -18.73
CA GLY A 154 16.68 -1.21 -20.02
C GLY A 154 16.30 0.28 -19.97
N LYS A 155 15.62 0.73 -18.92
CA LYS A 155 15.24 2.14 -18.71
C LYS A 155 16.16 2.88 -17.73
N ALA A 156 16.67 2.18 -16.73
CA ALA A 156 17.53 2.72 -15.68
C ALA A 156 18.97 2.98 -16.16
N GLY A 157 19.38 2.43 -17.32
CA GLY A 157 20.65 2.76 -17.98
C GLY A 157 20.61 3.96 -18.93
N ALA A 158 19.49 4.69 -19.00
CA ALA A 158 19.29 5.84 -19.88
C ALA A 158 19.17 7.19 -19.13
N GLY A 159 19.64 7.25 -17.88
CA GLY A 159 19.65 8.43 -17.02
C GLY A 159 21.04 8.78 -16.55
#